data_AF-A0A162YGX4-F1
#
_entry.id   AF-A0A162YGX4-F1
#
_cell.length_a   1.000
_cell.length_b   1.000
_cell.length_c   1.000
_cell.angle_alpha   90.00
_cell.angle_beta   90.00
_cell.angle_gamma   90.00
#
_symmetry.space_group_name_H-M   'P 1'
#
loop_
_entity.id
_entity.type
_entity.pdbx_description
1 polymer ?
#
loop_
_entity_poly.entity_id
_entity_poly.type
_entity_poly.pdbx_seq_one_letter_code
_entity_poly.pdbx_strand_id
1 'polypeptide(L)'
;MITSPNNRLHFLDAIRAFAIIMMLQGHFVYTLLADEYRDTNNTIFNIWEYFRGMTAPTFFTITGFIFTFLLLKQGTIGIDNPRVLKGVKRAIKVILWGYLLRLSLYALYAGGVNPSFYYVDVLQCIGTSLLLLIGIYLIASKYGVVFFQNTILVIGTVIFLLQPMYEACILEFLPKTIANYFTHTNGSIFTIFPWFGYVCFGGFMASLFLKYLKQKDFYRYAIMVYLLAGFVLMYFSSSLLMSLHDITSLEIFKSVAYNNFLFIRLGNVCVLFAVFIILRNLVSHPVVTKVGGKTLSIYILHFFILYGSWFEFGLNRFFNRALAPTEALVGALLFVIGICALVLCYFKYQSELKLLLHNLLEVFYKKTSINFSNISATIKDNMVRSYKKIRYNKR
;
A
#
# COMPACT_ATOMS: atom_id res chain seq x y z
N MET A 1 15.67 -18.77 -29.33
CA MET A 1 16.36 -18.07 -28.22
C MET A 1 15.78 -18.55 -26.91
N ILE A 2 16.59 -19.29 -26.16
CA ILE A 2 16.25 -19.97 -24.91
C ILE A 2 15.84 -18.90 -23.87
N THR A 3 14.61 -19.00 -23.36
CA THR A 3 14.05 -18.07 -22.39
C THR A 3 14.78 -18.19 -21.06
N SER A 4 15.56 -17.19 -20.68
CA SER A 4 16.17 -17.13 -19.36
C SER A 4 15.09 -16.93 -18.26
N PRO A 5 15.29 -17.44 -17.04
CA PRO A 5 14.29 -17.39 -15.96
C PRO A 5 14.00 -15.98 -15.38
N ASN A 6 14.62 -14.92 -15.93
CA ASN A 6 14.90 -13.71 -15.16
C ASN A 6 14.46 -12.38 -15.80
N ASN A 7 13.46 -12.37 -16.68
CA ASN A 7 12.90 -11.10 -17.18
C ASN A 7 11.97 -10.47 -16.12
N ARG A 8 12.59 -9.78 -15.16
CA ARG A 8 11.96 -8.81 -14.28
C ARG A 8 11.43 -7.66 -15.14
N LEU A 9 10.16 -7.30 -14.96
CA LEU A 9 9.55 -6.19 -15.70
C LEU A 9 9.94 -4.87 -15.03
N HIS A 10 11.10 -4.31 -15.40
CA HIS A 10 11.67 -3.10 -14.81
C HIS A 10 10.71 -1.90 -14.83
N PHE A 11 9.89 -1.77 -15.88
CA PHE A 11 8.90 -0.70 -15.95
C PHE A 11 7.85 -0.78 -14.83
N LEU A 12 7.46 -1.97 -14.37
CA LEU A 12 6.50 -2.10 -13.25
C LEU A 12 7.10 -1.61 -11.93
N ASP A 13 8.39 -1.85 -11.70
CA ASP A 13 9.07 -1.28 -10.54
C ASP A 13 9.21 0.24 -10.67
N ALA A 14 9.36 0.76 -11.88
CA ALA A 14 9.35 2.20 -12.13
C ALA A 14 7.99 2.84 -11.83
N ILE A 15 6.88 2.23 -12.26
CA ILE A 15 5.55 2.76 -11.90
C ILE A 15 5.33 2.69 -10.37
N ARG A 16 5.80 1.63 -9.69
CA ARG A 16 5.76 1.56 -8.22
C ARG A 16 6.60 2.65 -7.55
N ALA A 17 7.79 2.92 -8.09
CA ALA A 17 8.68 3.97 -7.61
C ALA A 17 8.02 5.35 -7.80
N PHE A 18 7.42 5.58 -8.95
CA PHE A 18 6.63 6.78 -9.21
C PHE A 18 5.47 6.93 -8.24
N ALA A 19 4.65 5.89 -8.06
CA ALA A 19 3.51 5.93 -7.16
C ALA A 19 3.94 6.22 -5.71
N ILE A 20 5.02 5.60 -5.22
CA ILE A 20 5.49 5.86 -3.85
C ILE A 20 6.06 7.26 -3.68
N ILE A 21 6.79 7.78 -4.66
CA ILE A 21 7.28 9.16 -4.64
C ILE A 21 6.10 10.14 -4.64
N MET A 22 5.11 9.91 -5.50
CA MET A 22 3.88 10.71 -5.55
C MET A 22 3.08 10.66 -4.25
N MET A 23 3.05 9.51 -3.58
CA MET A 23 2.41 9.36 -2.26
C MET A 23 3.15 10.17 -1.19
N LEU A 24 4.48 10.06 -1.13
CA LEU A 24 5.30 10.77 -0.14
C LEU A 24 5.12 12.30 -0.25
N GLN A 25 5.34 12.85 -1.44
CA GLN A 25 5.17 14.29 -1.67
C GLN A 25 3.72 14.71 -1.46
N GLY A 26 2.77 13.86 -1.87
CA GLY A 26 1.33 14.13 -1.77
C GLY A 26 0.88 14.28 -0.32
N HIS A 27 1.32 13.38 0.56
CA HIS A 27 1.04 13.49 1.99
C HIS A 27 1.80 14.63 2.65
N PHE A 28 3.06 14.88 2.27
CA PHE A 28 3.82 15.99 2.82
C PHE A 28 3.15 17.34 2.52
N VAL A 29 2.95 17.65 1.24
CA VAL A 29 2.35 18.93 0.80
C VAL A 29 0.91 19.04 1.28
N TYR A 30 0.12 17.95 1.21
CA TYR A 30 -1.25 17.99 1.73
C TYR A 30 -1.30 18.22 3.22
N THR A 31 -0.35 17.73 4.02
CA THR A 31 -0.43 17.84 5.48
C THR A 31 0.08 19.21 5.94
N LEU A 32 1.20 19.66 5.37
CA LEU A 32 1.94 20.81 5.87
C LEU A 32 1.65 22.12 5.11
N LEU A 33 1.11 22.01 3.88
CA LEU A 33 0.44 23.06 3.09
C LEU A 33 -0.36 24.07 3.93
N ALA A 34 -0.01 25.35 4.09
CA ALA A 34 -0.96 26.28 4.72
C ALA A 34 -2.28 26.38 3.93
N ASP A 35 -3.40 26.51 4.63
CA ASP A 35 -4.74 26.39 4.02
C ASP A 35 -5.03 27.54 3.04
N GLU A 36 -4.43 28.73 3.24
CA GLU A 36 -4.55 29.89 2.34
C GLU A 36 -4.02 29.65 0.92
N TYR A 37 -3.13 28.67 0.72
CA TYR A 37 -2.58 28.34 -0.60
C TYR A 37 -3.30 27.17 -1.28
N ARG A 38 -4.35 26.61 -0.66
CA ARG A 38 -5.12 25.49 -1.21
C ARG A 38 -6.30 25.95 -2.04
N ASP A 39 -6.01 26.80 -3.00
CA ASP A 39 -7.02 27.36 -3.88
C ASP A 39 -7.17 26.49 -5.13
N THR A 40 -8.36 25.91 -5.31
CA THR A 40 -8.71 25.14 -6.51
C THR A 40 -8.76 25.99 -7.79
N ASN A 41 -8.87 27.31 -7.68
CA ASN A 41 -8.75 28.23 -8.81
C ASN A 41 -7.29 28.42 -9.25
N ASN A 42 -6.33 28.13 -8.37
CA ASN A 42 -4.91 28.18 -8.72
C ASN A 42 -4.55 26.97 -9.60
N THR A 43 -4.10 27.25 -10.82
CA THR A 43 -3.76 26.20 -11.80
C THR A 43 -2.69 25.24 -11.30
N ILE A 44 -1.66 25.73 -10.61
CA ILE A 44 -0.57 24.89 -10.10
C ILE A 44 -1.09 23.94 -9.02
N PHE A 45 -1.86 24.47 -8.06
CA PHE A 45 -2.44 23.67 -6.99
C PHE A 45 -3.41 22.62 -7.53
N ASN A 46 -4.29 23.00 -8.45
CA ASN A 46 -5.26 22.10 -9.06
C ASN A 46 -4.58 20.97 -9.87
N ILE A 47 -3.54 21.28 -10.64
CA ILE A 47 -2.73 20.26 -11.34
C ILE A 47 -2.11 19.30 -10.31
N TRP A 48 -1.48 19.83 -9.26
CA TRP A 48 -0.88 19.00 -8.21
C TRP A 48 -1.91 18.10 -7.51
N GLU A 49 -3.07 18.66 -7.14
CA GLU A 49 -4.17 17.94 -6.50
C GLU A 49 -4.70 16.83 -7.40
N TYR A 50 -4.86 17.11 -8.69
CA TYR A 50 -5.25 16.12 -9.68
C TYR A 50 -4.26 14.94 -9.75
N PHE A 51 -2.96 15.22 -9.85
CA PHE A 51 -1.92 14.17 -9.87
C PHE A 51 -1.85 13.40 -8.55
N ARG A 52 -2.02 14.08 -7.41
CA ARG A 52 -2.11 13.42 -6.10
C ARG A 52 -3.27 12.42 -6.08
N GLY A 53 -4.44 12.80 -6.60
CA GLY A 53 -5.62 11.94 -6.70
C GLY A 53 -5.43 10.67 -7.54
N MET A 54 -4.44 10.62 -8.42
CA MET A 54 -4.11 9.42 -9.22
C MET A 54 -3.27 8.38 -8.47
N THR A 55 -2.70 8.74 -7.33
CA THR A 55 -1.71 7.92 -6.63
C THR A 55 -2.30 6.61 -6.11
N ALA A 56 -3.44 6.66 -5.43
CA ALA A 56 -4.11 5.47 -4.90
C ALA A 56 -4.61 4.53 -6.03
N PRO A 57 -5.36 5.00 -7.05
CA PRO A 57 -5.73 4.19 -8.21
C PRO A 57 -4.54 3.45 -8.84
N THR A 58 -3.42 4.14 -8.99
CA THR A 58 -2.17 3.60 -9.53
C THR A 58 -1.63 2.47 -8.64
N PHE A 59 -1.55 2.69 -7.32
CA PHE A 59 -1.06 1.67 -6.37
C PHE A 59 -1.89 0.39 -6.36
N PHE A 60 -3.22 0.51 -6.31
CA PHE A 60 -4.12 -0.63 -6.29
C PHE A 60 -4.06 -1.39 -7.61
N THR A 61 -4.08 -0.69 -8.75
CA THR A 61 -3.99 -1.31 -10.08
C THR A 61 -2.68 -2.07 -10.27
N ILE A 62 -1.53 -1.46 -9.93
CA ILE A 62 -0.22 -2.14 -10.05
C ILE A 62 -0.12 -3.33 -9.09
N THR A 63 -0.71 -3.23 -7.90
CA THR A 63 -0.72 -4.33 -6.93
C THR A 63 -1.44 -5.55 -7.51
N GLY A 64 -2.64 -5.35 -8.07
CA GLY A 64 -3.37 -6.39 -8.77
C GLY A 64 -2.60 -6.94 -9.98
N PHE A 65 -2.00 -6.04 -10.76
CA PHE A 65 -1.22 -6.40 -11.94
C PHE A 65 -0.04 -7.32 -11.58
N ILE A 66 0.84 -6.88 -10.69
CA ILE A 66 2.06 -7.63 -10.34
C ILE A 66 1.71 -8.96 -9.70
N PHE A 67 0.72 -8.98 -8.81
CA PHE A 67 0.33 -10.20 -8.15
C PHE A 67 -0.19 -11.23 -9.16
N THR A 68 -1.16 -10.85 -9.99
CA THR A 68 -1.73 -11.74 -11.02
C THR A 68 -0.71 -12.16 -12.06
N PHE A 69 0.16 -11.25 -12.50
CA PHE A 69 1.25 -11.56 -13.43
C PHE A 69 2.16 -12.67 -12.88
N LEU A 70 2.61 -12.55 -11.63
CA LEU A 70 3.47 -13.55 -11.00
C LEU A 70 2.73 -14.86 -10.71
N LEU A 71 1.45 -14.78 -10.34
CA LEU A 71 0.58 -15.92 -10.06
C LEU A 71 0.40 -16.78 -11.31
N LEU A 72 -0.01 -16.18 -12.43
CA LEU A 72 -0.28 -16.87 -13.69
C LEU A 72 1.01 -17.32 -14.40
N LYS A 73 2.13 -16.61 -14.24
CA LYS A 73 3.42 -16.99 -14.83
C LYS A 73 4.02 -18.28 -14.24
N GLN A 74 3.63 -18.66 -13.03
CA GLN A 74 4.24 -19.79 -12.30
C GLN A 74 3.96 -21.16 -12.95
N GLY A 75 2.89 -21.29 -13.75
CA GLY A 75 2.51 -22.51 -14.47
C GLY A 75 1.71 -23.53 -13.65
N THR A 76 1.89 -23.56 -12.32
CA THR A 76 1.06 -24.38 -11.42
C THR A 76 -0.27 -23.69 -11.10
N ILE A 77 -1.34 -24.48 -10.99
CA ILE A 77 -2.72 -23.98 -10.85
C ILE A 77 -3.26 -24.31 -9.44
N GLY A 78 -4.15 -23.47 -8.92
CA GLY A 78 -4.85 -23.74 -7.67
C GLY A 78 -4.00 -23.54 -6.43
N ILE A 79 -4.32 -24.27 -5.36
CA ILE A 79 -3.70 -24.09 -4.04
C ILE A 79 -2.21 -24.50 -4.01
N ASP A 80 -1.82 -25.42 -4.90
CA ASP A 80 -0.44 -25.89 -5.05
C ASP A 80 0.47 -24.84 -5.69
N ASN A 81 -0.11 -23.75 -6.23
CA ASN A 81 0.68 -22.65 -6.73
C ASN A 81 1.39 -21.94 -5.55
N PRO A 82 2.74 -21.95 -5.48
CA PRO A 82 3.47 -21.36 -4.36
C PRO A 82 3.25 -19.85 -4.23
N ARG A 83 2.72 -19.18 -5.26
CA ARG A 83 2.35 -17.76 -5.23
C ARG A 83 1.11 -17.49 -4.40
N VAL A 84 0.20 -18.46 -4.23
CA VAL A 84 -0.96 -18.34 -3.34
C VAL A 84 -0.47 -18.17 -1.91
N LEU A 85 0.32 -19.12 -1.38
CA LEU A 85 0.83 -19.03 -0.01
C LEU A 85 1.72 -17.81 0.21
N LYS A 86 2.59 -17.48 -0.76
CA LYS A 86 3.41 -16.24 -0.70
C LYS A 86 2.53 -14.98 -0.69
N GLY A 87 1.44 -14.98 -1.45
CA GLY A 87 0.44 -13.93 -1.51
C GLY A 87 -0.27 -13.74 -0.17
N VAL A 88 -0.80 -14.83 0.40
CA VAL A 88 -1.49 -14.82 1.71
C VAL A 88 -0.55 -14.32 2.81
N LYS A 89 0.67 -14.88 2.91
CA LYS A 89 1.66 -14.43 3.90
C LYS A 89 1.98 -12.94 3.76
N ARG A 90 2.12 -12.45 2.53
CA ARG A 90 2.35 -11.03 2.26
C ARG A 90 1.14 -10.19 2.64
N ALA A 91 -0.06 -10.60 2.27
CA ALA A 91 -1.29 -9.88 2.54
C ALA A 91 -1.53 -9.72 4.05
N ILE A 92 -1.44 -10.81 4.82
CA ILE A 92 -1.53 -10.79 6.28
C ILE A 92 -0.47 -9.86 6.86
N LYS A 93 0.79 -9.98 6.42
CA LYS A 93 1.86 -9.08 6.87
C LYS A 93 1.53 -7.61 6.63
N VAL A 94 0.97 -7.26 5.48
CA VAL A 94 0.62 -5.87 5.15
C VAL A 94 -0.55 -5.37 6.00
N ILE A 95 -1.57 -6.19 6.25
CA ILE A 95 -2.68 -5.85 7.16
C ILE A 95 -2.16 -5.59 8.57
N LEU A 96 -1.29 -6.48 9.09
CA LEU A 96 -0.68 -6.33 10.41
C LEU A 96 0.10 -5.02 10.52
N TRP A 97 0.91 -4.68 9.50
CA TRP A 97 1.60 -3.38 9.47
C TRP A 97 0.65 -2.20 9.42
N GLY A 98 -0.49 -2.31 8.72
CA GLY A 98 -1.52 -1.27 8.69
C GLY A 98 -2.04 -0.93 10.08
N TYR A 99 -2.44 -1.93 10.86
CA TYR A 99 -2.91 -1.71 12.23
C TYR A 99 -1.79 -1.30 13.18
N LEU A 100 -0.60 -1.91 13.04
CA LEU A 100 0.53 -1.62 13.91
C LEU A 100 0.99 -0.16 13.78
N LEU A 101 0.97 0.42 12.58
CA LEU A 101 1.33 1.83 12.37
C LEU A 101 0.34 2.82 13.00
N ARG A 102 -0.93 2.42 13.17
CA ARG A 102 -1.97 3.24 13.78
C ARG A 102 -1.99 3.15 15.31
N LEU A 103 -1.23 2.23 15.91
CA LEU A 103 -1.19 2.05 17.36
C LEU A 103 -0.36 3.14 18.05
N SER A 104 -0.91 3.75 19.11
CA SER A 104 -0.14 4.63 20.01
C SER A 104 0.39 3.84 21.19
N LEU A 105 1.72 3.88 21.41
CA LEU A 105 2.33 3.22 22.57
C LEU A 105 1.96 3.94 23.87
N TYR A 106 1.72 5.25 23.81
CA TYR A 106 1.27 6.02 24.96
C TYR A 106 -0.13 5.60 25.41
N ALA A 107 -1.07 5.49 24.47
CA ALA A 107 -2.43 5.01 24.76
C ALA A 107 -2.41 3.58 25.34
N LEU A 108 -1.57 2.70 24.77
CA LEU A 108 -1.42 1.33 25.24
C LEU A 108 -0.85 1.27 26.67
N TYR A 109 0.15 2.12 26.97
CA TYR A 109 0.71 2.24 28.32
C TYR A 109 -0.33 2.74 29.33
N ALA A 110 -1.23 3.63 28.92
CA ALA A 110 -2.36 4.10 29.72
C ALA A 110 -3.51 3.07 29.86
N GLY A 111 -3.35 1.85 29.33
CA GLY A 111 -4.33 0.77 29.45
C GLY A 111 -5.47 0.81 28.42
N GLY A 112 -5.36 1.65 27.38
CA GLY A 112 -6.38 1.81 26.35
C GLY A 112 -5.87 1.56 24.92
N VAL A 113 -6.77 1.64 23.96
CA VAL A 113 -6.44 1.64 22.52
C VAL A 113 -6.93 2.94 21.92
N ASN A 114 -6.04 3.66 21.22
CA ASN A 114 -6.39 4.93 20.59
C ASN A 114 -7.46 4.73 19.50
N PRO A 115 -8.42 5.66 19.33
CA PRO A 115 -9.52 5.50 18.36
C PRO A 115 -9.04 5.27 16.92
N SER A 116 -7.92 5.90 16.52
CA SER A 116 -7.37 5.75 15.18
C SER A 116 -6.82 4.36 14.87
N PHE A 117 -6.62 3.49 15.87
CA PHE A 117 -6.28 2.07 15.66
C PHE A 117 -7.33 1.35 14.82
N TYR A 118 -8.61 1.70 14.97
CA TYR A 118 -9.71 1.06 14.26
C TYR A 118 -9.83 1.52 12.81
N TYR A 119 -9.13 2.58 12.40
CA TYR A 119 -9.25 3.12 11.06
C TYR A 119 -8.59 2.20 10.03
N VAL A 120 -9.26 2.03 8.89
CA VAL A 120 -8.74 1.29 7.75
C VAL A 120 -8.04 2.27 6.80
N ASP A 121 -6.76 2.00 6.56
CA ASP A 121 -5.92 2.72 5.61
C ASP A 121 -5.59 1.87 4.40
N VAL A 122 -4.82 2.47 3.48
CA VAL A 122 -4.35 1.85 2.25
C VAL A 122 -3.65 0.50 2.47
N LEU A 123 -2.92 0.27 3.57
CA LEU A 123 -2.24 -1.02 3.80
C LEU A 123 -3.24 -2.14 4.08
N GLN A 124 -4.15 -1.95 5.04
CA GLN A 124 -5.22 -2.91 5.35
C GLN A 124 -6.04 -3.20 4.09
N CYS A 125 -6.42 -2.14 3.38
CA CYS A 125 -7.19 -2.26 2.14
C CYS A 125 -6.44 -3.04 1.04
N ILE A 126 -5.15 -2.78 0.83
CA ILE A 126 -4.30 -3.55 -0.10
C ILE A 126 -4.21 -5.01 0.30
N GLY A 127 -3.97 -5.29 1.59
CA GLY A 127 -3.83 -6.64 2.11
C GLY A 127 -5.14 -7.42 1.95
N THR A 128 -6.27 -6.85 2.33
CA THR A 128 -7.59 -7.49 2.16
C THR A 128 -7.92 -7.69 0.69
N SER A 129 -7.63 -6.70 -0.17
CA SER A 129 -7.80 -6.84 -1.63
C SER A 129 -6.98 -7.99 -2.22
N LEU A 130 -5.75 -8.21 -1.74
CA LEU A 130 -4.94 -9.35 -2.17
C LEU A 130 -5.55 -10.68 -1.71
N LEU A 131 -6.09 -10.76 -0.49
CA LEU A 131 -6.77 -11.98 -0.02
C LEU A 131 -8.03 -12.27 -0.86
N LEU A 132 -8.83 -11.25 -1.17
CA LEU A 132 -10.00 -11.38 -2.04
C LEU A 132 -9.61 -11.85 -3.45
N LEU A 133 -8.58 -11.24 -4.04
CA LEU A 133 -8.07 -11.64 -5.37
C LEU A 133 -7.58 -13.10 -5.38
N ILE A 134 -6.91 -13.54 -4.31
CA ILE A 134 -6.49 -14.94 -4.14
C ILE A 134 -7.69 -15.87 -4.01
N GLY A 135 -8.70 -15.49 -3.21
CA GLY A 135 -9.93 -16.25 -3.06
C GLY A 135 -10.65 -16.44 -4.41
N ILE A 136 -10.82 -15.35 -5.16
CA ILE A 136 -11.40 -15.41 -6.52
C ILE A 136 -10.56 -16.30 -7.43
N TYR A 137 -9.24 -16.17 -7.39
CA TYR A 137 -8.35 -17.04 -8.18
C TYR A 137 -8.57 -18.51 -7.85
N LEU A 138 -8.60 -18.91 -6.58
CA LEU A 138 -8.75 -20.32 -6.21
C LEU A 138 -10.09 -20.90 -6.67
N ILE A 139 -11.16 -20.11 -6.61
CA ILE A 139 -12.49 -20.51 -7.10
C ILE A 139 -12.48 -20.60 -8.63
N ALA A 140 -12.01 -19.56 -9.30
CA ALA A 140 -12.06 -19.44 -10.76
C ALA A 140 -11.02 -20.31 -11.48
N SER A 141 -9.90 -20.64 -10.83
CA SER A 141 -8.80 -21.41 -11.42
C SER A 141 -9.22 -22.82 -11.85
N LYS A 142 -10.29 -23.35 -11.24
CA LYS A 142 -10.91 -24.63 -11.61
C LYS A 142 -11.54 -24.60 -13.00
N TYR A 143 -11.93 -23.42 -13.47
CA TYR A 143 -12.60 -23.19 -14.76
C TYR A 143 -11.67 -22.56 -15.82
N GLY A 144 -10.38 -22.40 -15.51
CA GLY A 144 -9.36 -21.90 -16.43
C GLY A 144 -9.11 -20.38 -16.36
N VAL A 145 -8.03 -19.96 -17.04
CA VAL A 145 -7.51 -18.58 -16.95
C VAL A 145 -8.47 -17.56 -17.56
N VAL A 146 -9.17 -17.90 -18.65
CA VAL A 146 -10.14 -17.01 -19.31
C VAL A 146 -11.34 -16.73 -18.40
N PHE A 147 -11.83 -17.75 -17.70
CA PHE A 147 -12.91 -17.58 -16.73
C PHE A 147 -12.49 -16.67 -15.58
N PHE A 148 -11.29 -16.88 -15.02
CA PHE A 148 -10.73 -16.00 -13.99
C PHE A 148 -10.59 -14.55 -14.48
N GLN A 149 -10.04 -14.35 -15.68
CA GLN A 149 -9.88 -13.04 -16.30
C GLN A 149 -11.22 -12.31 -16.43
N ASN A 150 -12.25 -12.97 -16.95
CA ASN A 150 -13.56 -12.36 -17.14
C ASN A 150 -14.26 -12.10 -15.78
N THR A 151 -14.10 -13.00 -14.82
CA THR A 151 -14.64 -12.86 -13.47
C THR A 151 -14.11 -11.59 -12.80
N ILE A 152 -12.80 -11.37 -12.79
CA ILE A 152 -12.22 -10.16 -12.19
C ILE A 152 -12.59 -8.88 -12.95
N LEU A 153 -12.74 -8.94 -14.29
CA LEU A 153 -13.21 -7.80 -15.07
C LEU A 153 -14.65 -7.40 -14.67
N VAL A 154 -15.55 -8.38 -14.58
CA VAL A 154 -16.94 -8.17 -14.18
C VAL A 154 -17.00 -7.63 -12.75
N ILE A 155 -16.29 -8.25 -11.80
CA ILE A 155 -16.25 -7.78 -10.41
C ILE A 155 -15.75 -6.33 -10.33
N GLY A 156 -14.66 -6.00 -11.02
CA GLY A 156 -14.12 -4.64 -11.02
C GLY A 156 -15.12 -3.61 -11.58
N THR A 157 -15.80 -3.97 -12.67
CA THR A 157 -16.82 -3.12 -13.32
C THR A 157 -18.05 -2.94 -12.42
N VAL A 158 -18.56 -4.02 -11.82
CA VAL A 158 -19.69 -3.98 -10.89
C VAL A 158 -19.35 -3.13 -9.67
N ILE A 159 -18.15 -3.25 -9.09
CA ILE A 159 -17.73 -2.39 -7.98
C ILE A 159 -17.72 -0.91 -8.37
N PHE A 160 -17.33 -0.56 -9.59
CA PHE A 160 -17.36 0.84 -10.02
C PHE A 160 -18.79 1.34 -10.26
N LEU A 161 -19.66 0.49 -10.81
CA LEU A 161 -21.06 0.84 -11.04
C LEU A 161 -21.84 1.00 -9.73
N LEU A 162 -21.53 0.19 -8.71
CA LEU A 162 -22.18 0.26 -7.40
C LEU A 162 -21.66 1.42 -6.51
N GLN A 163 -20.83 2.32 -7.06
CA GLN A 163 -20.23 3.45 -6.32
C GLN A 163 -21.24 4.29 -5.53
N PRO A 164 -22.36 4.73 -6.11
CA PRO A 164 -23.34 5.52 -5.38
C PRO A 164 -23.97 4.75 -4.20
N MET A 165 -24.05 3.41 -4.30
CA MET A 165 -24.72 2.57 -3.30
C MET A 165 -23.89 2.38 -2.04
N TYR A 166 -22.60 2.03 -2.17
CA TYR A 166 -21.77 1.84 -0.97
C TYR A 166 -21.30 3.16 -0.36
N GLU A 167 -21.23 4.25 -1.13
CA GLU A 167 -20.93 5.58 -0.57
C GLU A 167 -22.04 6.06 0.38
N ALA A 168 -23.31 5.76 0.06
CA ALA A 168 -24.46 6.08 0.91
C ALA A 168 -24.68 5.09 2.08
N CYS A 169 -23.89 4.03 2.18
CA CYS A 169 -24.17 2.93 3.10
C CYS A 169 -23.68 3.22 4.53
N ILE A 170 -24.61 3.12 5.49
CA ILE A 170 -24.35 3.26 6.93
C ILE A 170 -24.48 1.87 7.57
N LEU A 171 -23.37 1.38 8.14
CA LEU A 171 -23.26 0.01 8.65
C LEU A 171 -23.13 -0.01 10.18
N GLU A 172 -24.03 0.68 10.88
CA GLU A 172 -24.00 0.81 12.35
C GLU A 172 -24.20 -0.52 13.10
N PHE A 173 -24.85 -1.49 12.47
CA PHE A 173 -25.05 -2.82 13.05
C PHE A 173 -23.76 -3.67 13.14
N LEU A 174 -22.69 -3.28 12.44
CA LEU A 174 -21.40 -3.99 12.47
C LEU A 174 -20.45 -3.39 13.51
N PRO A 175 -19.60 -4.22 14.15
CA PRO A 175 -18.49 -3.72 14.94
C PRO A 175 -17.63 -2.74 14.13
N LYS A 176 -17.19 -1.63 14.74
CA LYS A 176 -16.41 -0.58 14.06
C LYS A 176 -15.22 -1.13 13.27
N THR A 177 -14.52 -2.13 13.82
CA THR A 177 -13.38 -2.80 13.15
C THR A 177 -13.75 -3.40 11.79
N ILE A 178 -14.97 -3.91 11.63
CA ILE A 178 -15.47 -4.50 10.38
C ILE A 178 -16.13 -3.43 9.52
N ALA A 179 -16.98 -2.60 10.11
CA ALA A 179 -17.69 -1.53 9.40
C ALA A 179 -16.72 -0.61 8.63
N ASN A 180 -15.55 -0.33 9.22
CA ASN A 180 -14.52 0.54 8.64
C ASN A 180 -13.90 0.04 7.33
N TYR A 181 -14.06 -1.25 6.99
CA TYR A 181 -13.68 -1.75 5.67
C TYR A 181 -14.67 -1.37 4.57
N PHE A 182 -15.88 -0.93 4.91
CA PHE A 182 -16.96 -0.74 3.95
C PHE A 182 -17.57 0.66 3.98
N THR A 183 -17.40 1.41 5.08
CA THR A 183 -17.93 2.78 5.20
C THR A 183 -16.90 3.76 5.74
N HIS A 184 -17.03 5.02 5.31
CA HIS A 184 -16.23 6.15 5.78
C HIS A 184 -16.79 6.80 7.05
N THR A 185 -17.99 6.44 7.49
CA THR A 185 -18.73 7.11 8.60
C THR A 185 -17.93 7.19 9.90
N ASN A 186 -17.10 6.19 10.23
CA ASN A 186 -16.31 6.21 11.46
C ASN A 186 -14.88 6.77 11.29
N GLY A 187 -14.58 7.48 10.19
CA GLY A 187 -13.30 8.16 9.97
C GLY A 187 -12.23 7.39 9.19
N SER A 188 -12.56 6.22 8.62
CA SER A 188 -11.63 5.49 7.74
C SER A 188 -11.49 6.18 6.38
N ILE A 189 -10.27 6.35 5.92
CA ILE A 189 -9.97 7.03 4.65
C ILE A 189 -10.07 6.04 3.48
N PHE A 190 -9.80 4.75 3.71
CA PHE A 190 -9.83 3.71 2.68
C PHE A 190 -10.81 2.59 3.06
N THR A 191 -11.68 2.24 2.11
CA THR A 191 -12.67 1.15 2.18
C THR A 191 -12.42 0.14 1.05
N ILE A 192 -12.77 -1.13 1.20
CA ILE A 192 -12.54 -2.16 0.17
C ILE A 192 -13.14 -1.74 -1.17
N PHE A 193 -14.31 -1.09 -1.17
CA PHE A 193 -14.91 -0.47 -2.35
C PHE A 193 -14.68 1.05 -2.28
N PRO A 194 -14.10 1.69 -3.30
CA PRO A 194 -13.88 1.21 -4.67
C PRO A 194 -12.55 0.44 -4.91
N TRP A 195 -11.62 0.47 -3.95
CA TRP A 195 -10.20 0.20 -4.22
C TRP A 195 -9.91 -1.22 -4.73
N PHE A 196 -10.70 -2.21 -4.32
CA PHE A 196 -10.63 -3.57 -4.83
C PHE A 196 -10.94 -3.65 -6.32
N GLY A 197 -11.81 -2.77 -6.85
CA GLY A 197 -12.10 -2.68 -8.28
C GLY A 197 -10.84 -2.37 -9.10
N TYR A 198 -9.99 -1.43 -8.64
CA TYR A 198 -8.70 -1.16 -9.27
C TYR A 198 -7.77 -2.38 -9.24
N VAL A 199 -7.74 -3.14 -8.14
CA VAL A 199 -6.96 -4.39 -8.03
C VAL A 199 -7.45 -5.42 -9.05
N CYS A 200 -8.76 -5.55 -9.22
CA CYS A 200 -9.38 -6.42 -10.23
C CYS A 200 -8.99 -6.01 -11.66
N PHE A 201 -9.09 -4.71 -12.00
CA PHE A 201 -8.66 -4.19 -13.31
C PHE A 201 -7.16 -4.42 -13.55
N GLY A 202 -6.33 -4.21 -12.54
CA GLY A 202 -4.91 -4.52 -12.60
C GLY A 202 -4.65 -6.01 -12.89
N GLY A 203 -5.37 -6.89 -12.21
CA GLY A 203 -5.30 -8.33 -12.46
C GLY A 203 -5.73 -8.71 -13.88
N PHE A 204 -6.80 -8.10 -14.38
CA PHE A 204 -7.26 -8.27 -15.76
C PHE A 204 -6.18 -7.84 -16.76
N MET A 205 -5.64 -6.64 -16.61
CA MET A 205 -4.55 -6.11 -17.44
C MET A 205 -3.33 -7.05 -17.44
N ALA A 206 -2.95 -7.61 -16.29
CA ALA A 206 -1.85 -8.56 -16.19
C ALA A 206 -2.09 -9.88 -16.92
N SER A 207 -3.33 -10.39 -16.88
CA SER A 207 -3.69 -11.63 -17.60
C SER A 207 -3.57 -11.45 -19.12
N LEU A 208 -4.07 -10.33 -19.66
CA LEU A 208 -3.90 -9.96 -21.07
C LEU A 208 -2.43 -9.73 -21.43
N PHE A 209 -1.70 -9.02 -20.56
CA PHE A 209 -0.28 -8.76 -20.75
C PHE A 209 0.50 -10.07 -20.87
N LEU A 210 0.27 -11.03 -19.97
CA LEU A 210 0.94 -12.33 -20.00
C LEU A 210 0.56 -13.16 -21.23
N LYS A 211 -0.72 -13.13 -21.64
CA LYS A 211 -1.22 -13.86 -22.82
C LYS A 211 -0.50 -13.42 -24.10
N TYR A 212 -0.30 -12.11 -24.28
CA TYR A 212 0.25 -11.55 -25.52
C TYR A 212 1.75 -11.25 -25.46
N LEU A 213 2.40 -11.38 -24.30
CA LEU A 213 3.81 -11.01 -24.08
C LEU A 213 4.79 -11.63 -25.10
N LYS A 214 4.50 -12.83 -25.61
CA LYS A 214 5.36 -13.55 -26.55
C LYS A 214 5.13 -13.18 -28.02
N GLN A 215 4.12 -12.36 -28.32
CA GLN A 215 3.82 -11.96 -29.69
C GLN A 215 4.84 -10.93 -30.22
N LYS A 216 5.09 -10.97 -31.53
CA LYS A 216 5.89 -9.95 -32.22
C LYS A 216 5.23 -8.58 -32.03
N ASP A 217 6.04 -7.54 -31.83
CA ASP A 217 5.58 -6.15 -31.65
C ASP A 217 4.63 -5.93 -30.45
N PHE A 218 4.60 -6.86 -29.49
CA PHE A 218 3.73 -6.81 -28.31
C PHE A 218 3.74 -5.43 -27.62
N TYR A 219 4.91 -4.85 -27.36
CA TYR A 219 5.01 -3.57 -26.66
C TYR A 219 4.36 -2.43 -27.44
N ARG A 220 4.43 -2.44 -28.78
CA ARG A 220 3.79 -1.42 -29.62
C ARG A 220 2.27 -1.51 -29.49
N TYR A 221 1.71 -2.71 -29.63
CA TYR A 221 0.28 -2.92 -29.48
C TYR A 221 -0.20 -2.63 -28.05
N ALA A 222 0.56 -3.04 -27.03
CA ALA A 222 0.24 -2.76 -25.64
C ALA A 222 0.14 -1.25 -25.38
N ILE A 223 1.11 -0.46 -25.89
CA ILE A 223 1.06 1.02 -25.79
C ILE A 223 -0.21 1.56 -26.44
N MET A 224 -0.52 1.14 -27.67
CA MET A 224 -1.71 1.62 -28.39
C MET A 224 -3.00 1.27 -27.65
N VAL A 225 -3.14 0.04 -27.15
CA VAL A 225 -4.31 -0.41 -26.39
C VAL A 225 -4.46 0.36 -25.09
N TYR A 226 -3.37 0.56 -24.33
CA TYR A 226 -3.43 1.33 -23.08
C TYR A 226 -3.76 2.81 -23.32
N LEU A 227 -3.21 3.43 -24.37
CA LEU A 227 -3.56 4.82 -24.73
C LEU A 227 -5.01 4.93 -25.18
N LEU A 228 -5.47 4.03 -26.05
CA LEU A 228 -6.85 4.04 -26.53
C LEU A 228 -7.84 3.81 -25.38
N ALA A 229 -7.62 2.78 -24.57
CA ALA A 229 -8.44 2.50 -23.40
C ALA A 229 -8.42 3.68 -22.41
N GLY A 230 -7.24 4.26 -22.18
CA GLY A 230 -7.09 5.45 -21.33
C GLY A 230 -7.89 6.64 -21.84
N PHE A 231 -7.77 6.95 -23.14
CA PHE A 231 -8.49 8.03 -23.79
C PHE A 231 -10.02 7.83 -23.74
N VAL A 232 -10.50 6.64 -24.09
CA VAL A 232 -11.93 6.30 -24.03
C VAL A 232 -12.46 6.42 -22.59
N LEU A 233 -11.73 5.90 -21.60
CA LEU A 233 -12.15 5.97 -20.21
C LEU A 233 -12.11 7.40 -19.64
N MET A 234 -11.19 8.25 -20.08
CA MET A 234 -11.09 9.63 -19.61
C MET A 234 -12.16 10.54 -20.21
N TYR A 235 -12.45 10.42 -21.50
CA TYR A 235 -13.27 11.39 -22.22
C TYR A 235 -14.66 10.89 -22.63
N PHE A 236 -14.84 9.56 -22.78
CA PHE A 236 -16.09 8.99 -23.30
C PHE A 236 -16.86 8.14 -22.29
N SER A 237 -16.26 7.75 -21.16
CA SER A 237 -16.92 6.87 -20.19
C SER A 237 -18.22 7.45 -19.62
N SER A 238 -18.31 8.75 -19.33
CA SER A 238 -19.56 9.36 -18.86
C SER A 238 -20.65 9.33 -19.93
N SER A 239 -20.29 9.61 -21.19
CA SER A 239 -21.23 9.56 -22.32
C SER A 239 -21.73 8.13 -22.59
N LEU A 240 -20.84 7.14 -22.49
CA LEU A 240 -21.20 5.72 -22.58
C LEU A 240 -22.17 5.31 -21.47
N LEU A 241 -21.93 5.73 -20.23
CA LEU A 241 -22.83 5.47 -19.11
C LEU A 241 -24.19 6.15 -19.29
N MET A 242 -24.23 7.40 -19.78
CA MET A 242 -25.49 8.07 -20.12
C MET A 242 -26.24 7.34 -21.23
N SER A 243 -25.55 6.90 -22.28
CA SER A 243 -26.18 6.11 -23.36
C SER A 243 -26.78 4.79 -22.83
N LEU A 244 -26.09 4.13 -21.88
CA LEU A 244 -26.63 2.95 -21.21
C LEU A 244 -27.85 3.27 -20.36
N HIS A 245 -27.89 4.42 -19.68
CA HIS A 245 -29.08 4.90 -18.99
C HIS A 245 -30.23 5.12 -19.97
N ASP A 246 -30.00 5.80 -21.10
CA ASP A 246 -31.04 6.10 -22.07
C ASP A 246 -31.66 4.82 -22.67
N ILE A 247 -30.85 3.75 -22.85
CA ILE A 247 -31.31 2.46 -23.37
C ILE A 247 -32.01 1.61 -22.30
N THR A 248 -31.47 1.56 -21.08
CA THR A 248 -31.93 0.64 -20.03
C THR A 248 -32.89 1.26 -19.02
N SER A 249 -32.98 2.59 -19.00
CA SER A 249 -33.66 3.41 -17.99
C SER A 249 -33.18 3.17 -16.55
N LEU A 250 -32.01 2.56 -16.34
CA LEU A 250 -31.45 2.32 -15.01
C LEU A 250 -30.75 3.56 -14.47
N GLU A 251 -31.23 4.11 -13.35
CA GLU A 251 -30.70 5.33 -12.71
C GLU A 251 -29.25 5.22 -12.22
N ILE A 252 -28.78 4.01 -11.95
CA ILE A 252 -27.40 3.78 -11.48
C ILE A 252 -26.37 4.26 -12.51
N PHE A 253 -26.63 4.06 -13.81
CA PHE A 253 -25.71 4.50 -14.86
C PHE A 253 -25.59 6.01 -14.94
N LYS A 254 -26.72 6.74 -14.82
CA LYS A 254 -26.74 8.21 -14.75
C LYS A 254 -26.02 8.74 -13.52
N SER A 255 -26.27 8.10 -12.36
CA SER A 255 -25.64 8.48 -11.09
C SER A 255 -24.11 8.35 -11.16
N VAL A 256 -23.63 7.24 -11.71
CA VAL A 256 -22.18 7.02 -11.93
C VAL A 256 -21.64 7.95 -13.02
N ALA A 257 -22.40 8.26 -14.06
CA ALA A 257 -21.97 9.17 -15.13
C ALA A 257 -21.68 10.59 -14.62
N TYR A 258 -22.48 11.09 -13.68
CA TYR A 258 -22.29 12.40 -13.06
C TYR A 258 -21.12 12.43 -12.07
N ASN A 259 -20.83 11.33 -11.37
CA ASN A 259 -19.68 11.20 -10.46
C ASN A 259 -18.65 10.18 -10.96
N ASN A 260 -18.23 10.33 -12.22
CA ASN A 260 -17.47 9.30 -12.93
C ASN A 260 -15.95 9.29 -12.66
N PHE A 261 -15.54 9.67 -11.45
CA PHE A 261 -14.11 9.78 -11.14
C PHE A 261 -13.40 8.42 -11.20
N LEU A 262 -14.09 7.31 -10.89
CA LEU A 262 -13.46 5.99 -10.84
C LEU A 262 -12.94 5.52 -12.21
N PHE A 263 -13.79 5.60 -13.25
CA PHE A 263 -13.40 5.22 -14.61
C PHE A 263 -12.40 6.22 -15.20
N ILE A 264 -12.57 7.53 -14.97
CA ILE A 264 -11.61 8.54 -15.42
C ILE A 264 -10.23 8.29 -14.81
N ARG A 265 -10.13 8.01 -13.51
CA ARG A 265 -8.87 7.68 -12.84
C ARG A 265 -8.28 6.36 -13.32
N LEU A 266 -9.09 5.36 -13.64
CA LEU A 266 -8.61 4.13 -14.29
C LEU A 266 -8.03 4.43 -15.69
N GLY A 267 -8.65 5.32 -16.45
CA GLY A 267 -8.15 5.79 -17.74
C GLY A 267 -6.79 6.46 -17.61
N ASN A 268 -6.63 7.34 -16.62
CA ASN A 268 -5.34 7.95 -16.30
C ASN A 268 -4.26 6.91 -15.95
N VAL A 269 -4.62 5.85 -15.20
CA VAL A 269 -3.70 4.75 -14.91
C VAL A 269 -3.30 4.01 -16.20
N CYS A 270 -4.21 3.79 -17.14
CA CYS A 270 -3.87 3.19 -18.44
C CYS A 270 -2.86 4.04 -19.22
N VAL A 271 -3.08 5.36 -19.29
CA VAL A 271 -2.12 6.29 -19.89
C VAL A 271 -0.76 6.21 -19.18
N LEU A 272 -0.75 6.17 -17.84
CA LEU A 272 0.47 6.02 -17.06
C LEU A 272 1.23 4.72 -17.41
N PHE A 273 0.52 3.59 -17.54
CA PHE A 273 1.12 2.33 -17.98
C PHE A 273 1.75 2.47 -19.37
N ALA A 274 1.06 3.11 -20.33
CA ALA A 274 1.60 3.34 -21.66
C ALA A 274 2.89 4.18 -21.62
N VAL A 275 2.89 5.29 -20.87
CA VAL A 275 4.06 6.17 -20.70
C VAL A 275 5.25 5.39 -20.14
N PHE A 276 5.06 4.60 -19.08
CA PHE A 276 6.17 3.81 -18.51
C PHE A 276 6.63 2.65 -19.40
N ILE A 277 5.76 2.11 -20.26
CA ILE A 277 6.17 1.12 -21.28
C ILE A 277 6.98 1.79 -22.40
N ILE A 278 6.64 3.01 -22.81
CA ILE A 278 7.42 3.81 -23.75
C ILE A 278 8.81 4.08 -23.16
N LEU A 279 8.86 4.55 -21.91
CA LEU A 279 10.08 4.90 -21.21
C LEU A 279 10.84 3.68 -20.64
N ARG A 280 10.43 2.44 -20.92
CA ARG A 280 10.95 1.23 -20.27
C ARG A 280 12.48 1.10 -20.32
N ASN A 281 13.11 1.57 -21.39
CA ASN A 281 14.57 1.52 -21.56
C ASN A 281 15.28 2.58 -20.70
N LEU A 282 14.64 3.71 -20.41
CA LEU A 282 15.17 4.81 -19.60
C LEU A 282 14.95 4.56 -18.10
N VAL A 283 13.80 4.01 -17.72
CA VAL A 283 13.41 3.80 -16.31
C VAL A 283 14.00 2.54 -15.67
N SER A 284 14.82 1.79 -16.42
CA SER A 284 15.50 0.59 -15.93
C SER A 284 16.69 0.89 -15.02
N HIS A 285 16.88 2.16 -14.61
CA HIS A 285 17.95 2.57 -13.71
C HIS A 285 17.89 1.79 -12.36
N PRO A 286 19.04 1.35 -11.80
CA PRO A 286 19.08 0.53 -10.58
C PRO A 286 18.41 1.19 -9.37
N VAL A 287 18.53 2.51 -9.22
CA VAL A 287 17.93 3.25 -8.10
C VAL A 287 16.40 3.17 -8.14
N VAL A 288 15.80 3.43 -9.31
CA VAL A 288 14.34 3.35 -9.51
C VAL A 288 13.84 1.94 -9.19
N THR A 289 14.56 0.93 -9.68
CA THR A 289 14.24 -0.49 -9.44
C THR A 289 14.34 -0.86 -7.94
N LYS A 290 15.33 -0.30 -7.22
CA LYS A 290 15.49 -0.50 -5.76
C LYS A 290 14.37 0.19 -4.97
N VAL A 291 14.03 1.43 -5.30
CA VAL A 291 12.93 2.18 -4.68
C VAL A 291 11.59 1.45 -4.87
N GLY A 292 11.25 1.08 -6.11
CA GLY A 292 10.04 0.33 -6.42
C GLY A 292 9.96 -1.02 -5.69
N GLY A 293 11.11 -1.69 -5.51
CA GLY A 293 11.21 -2.94 -4.75
C GLY A 293 10.99 -2.80 -3.24
N LYS A 294 11.18 -1.60 -2.66
CA LYS A 294 11.14 -1.36 -1.19
C LYS A 294 10.00 -0.45 -0.73
N THR A 295 8.97 -0.30 -1.56
CA THR A 295 7.76 0.51 -1.30
C THR A 295 7.13 0.35 0.08
N LEU A 296 7.03 -0.86 0.64
CA LEU A 296 6.47 -1.06 1.98
C LEU A 296 7.34 -0.43 3.07
N SER A 297 8.67 -0.54 2.99
CA SER A 297 9.58 0.06 3.99
C SER A 297 9.59 1.58 3.89
N ILE A 298 9.52 2.12 2.67
CA ILE A 298 9.34 3.56 2.41
C ILE A 298 8.02 4.04 3.01
N TYR A 299 6.94 3.28 2.81
CA TYR A 299 5.65 3.58 3.42
C TYR A 299 5.72 3.54 4.96
N ILE A 300 6.35 2.54 5.56
CA ILE A 300 6.45 2.49 7.02
C ILE A 300 7.21 3.72 7.53
N LEU A 301 8.37 4.03 6.95
CA LEU A 301 9.22 5.13 7.42
C LEU A 301 8.56 6.50 7.26
N HIS A 302 7.83 6.75 6.15
CA HIS A 302 7.13 8.03 5.98
C HIS A 302 6.09 8.26 7.05
N PHE A 303 5.41 7.20 7.50
CA PHE A 303 4.35 7.31 8.49
C PHE A 303 4.94 7.71 9.86
N PHE A 304 6.09 7.14 10.23
CA PHE A 304 6.83 7.56 11.41
C PHE A 304 7.31 9.00 11.33
N ILE A 305 7.96 9.41 10.24
CA ILE A 305 8.57 10.75 10.15
C ILE A 305 7.49 11.84 10.02
N LEU A 306 6.46 11.63 9.19
CA LEU A 306 5.44 12.64 8.93
C LEU A 306 4.39 12.70 10.03
N TYR A 307 3.84 11.55 10.45
CA TYR A 307 2.70 11.49 11.37
C TYR A 307 3.07 11.11 12.80
N GLY A 308 4.30 10.66 13.07
CA GLY A 308 4.77 10.34 14.42
C GLY A 308 4.38 8.94 14.91
N SER A 309 3.44 8.25 14.25
CA SER A 309 3.07 6.85 14.50
C SER A 309 2.98 6.54 16.00
N TRP A 310 3.72 5.55 16.48
CA TRP A 310 3.82 5.08 17.86
C TRP A 310 4.11 6.14 18.92
N PHE A 311 4.88 7.18 18.55
CA PHE A 311 5.41 8.17 19.50
C PHE A 311 4.69 9.52 19.41
N GLU A 312 3.85 9.74 18.39
CA GLU A 312 3.13 11.00 18.18
C GLU A 312 4.05 12.24 18.01
N PHE A 313 5.32 12.01 17.66
CA PHE A 313 6.32 13.05 17.34
C PHE A 313 6.66 13.02 15.85
N GLY A 314 5.72 13.44 15.01
CA GLY A 314 5.91 13.59 13.56
C GLY A 314 6.01 15.05 13.14
N LEU A 315 6.49 15.31 11.92
CA LEU A 315 6.53 16.66 11.33
C LEU A 315 5.15 17.35 11.36
N ASN A 316 4.07 16.59 11.18
CA ASN A 316 2.70 17.10 11.29
C ASN A 316 2.45 17.82 12.61
N ARG A 317 2.99 17.35 13.73
CA ARG A 317 2.77 18.00 15.03
C ARG A 317 3.31 19.43 15.10
N PHE A 318 4.36 19.73 14.34
CA PHE A 318 5.07 21.02 14.38
C PHE A 318 4.69 21.95 13.22
N PHE A 319 4.38 21.38 12.05
CA PHE A 319 4.19 22.14 10.81
C PHE A 319 2.83 21.89 10.14
N ASN A 320 1.84 21.34 10.87
CA ASN A 320 0.50 21.15 10.32
C ASN A 320 -0.06 22.48 9.80
N ARG A 321 -0.45 22.51 8.52
CA ARG A 321 -1.03 23.71 7.87
C ARG A 321 -0.19 24.99 8.02
N ALA A 322 1.14 24.89 8.11
CA ALA A 322 1.98 26.05 8.45
C ALA A 322 2.91 26.52 7.33
N LEU A 323 3.18 25.69 6.31
CA LEU A 323 4.23 25.98 5.32
C LEU A 323 3.73 26.83 4.16
N ALA A 324 4.57 27.78 3.74
CA ALA A 324 4.42 28.51 2.49
C ALA A 324 4.72 27.60 1.27
N PRO A 325 4.32 27.96 0.04
CA PRO A 325 4.48 27.10 -1.14
C PRO A 325 5.92 26.69 -1.44
N THR A 326 6.88 27.61 -1.29
CA THR A 326 8.30 27.35 -1.52
C THR A 326 8.88 26.40 -0.47
N GLU A 327 8.51 26.60 0.80
CA GLU A 327 8.90 25.73 1.91
C GLU A 327 8.31 24.32 1.75
N ALA A 328 7.04 24.22 1.35
CA ALA A 328 6.37 22.95 1.09
C ALA A 328 7.03 22.21 -0.08
N LEU A 329 7.41 22.90 -1.15
CA LEU A 329 8.10 22.31 -2.31
C LEU A 329 9.49 21.78 -1.93
N VAL A 330 10.33 22.62 -1.32
CA VAL A 330 11.69 22.24 -0.90
C VAL A 330 11.62 21.14 0.16
N GLY A 331 10.73 21.29 1.15
CA GLY A 331 10.48 20.30 2.19
C GLY A 331 10.03 18.96 1.62
N ALA A 332 9.12 18.93 0.64
CA ALA A 332 8.66 17.70 0.01
C ALA A 332 9.81 16.99 -0.74
N LEU A 333 10.66 17.74 -1.46
CA LEU A 333 11.82 17.18 -2.15
C LEU A 333 12.81 16.56 -1.16
N LEU A 334 13.16 17.29 -0.10
CA LEU A 334 14.05 16.81 0.96
C LEU A 334 13.45 15.59 1.68
N PHE A 335 12.15 15.60 1.94
CA PHE A 335 11.43 14.50 2.57
C PHE A 335 11.45 13.24 1.70
N VAL A 336 11.13 13.35 0.41
CA VAL A 336 11.15 12.24 -0.54
C VAL A 336 12.56 11.65 -0.66
N ILE A 337 13.56 12.50 -0.90
CA ILE A 337 14.95 12.07 -1.07
C ILE A 337 15.47 11.45 0.22
N GLY A 338 15.22 12.09 1.36
CA GLY A 338 15.64 11.65 2.68
C GLY A 338 15.09 10.27 3.03
N ILE A 339 13.77 10.05 2.88
CA ILE A 339 13.16 8.75 3.14
C ILE A 339 13.71 7.68 2.21
N CYS A 340 13.78 7.96 0.91
CA CYS A 340 14.30 7.00 -0.06
C CYS A 340 15.76 6.64 0.26
N ALA A 341 16.60 7.63 0.52
CA ALA A 341 18.00 7.44 0.88
C ALA A 341 18.15 6.61 2.17
N LEU A 342 17.42 6.95 3.24
CA LEU A 342 17.44 6.21 4.51
C LEU A 342 17.07 4.74 4.32
N VAL A 343 15.99 4.46 3.56
CA VAL A 343 15.58 3.07 3.30
C VAL A 343 16.62 2.33 2.47
N LEU A 344 17.18 2.97 1.43
CA LEU A 344 18.20 2.34 0.60
C LEU A 344 19.50 2.09 1.37
N CYS A 345 19.92 3.02 2.22
CA CYS A 345 21.06 2.87 3.12
C CYS A 345 20.81 1.75 4.14
N TYR A 346 19.63 1.70 4.77
CA TYR A 346 19.26 0.62 5.70
C TYR A 346 19.41 -0.76 5.04
N PHE A 347 18.90 -0.93 3.80
CA PHE A 347 19.03 -2.21 3.10
C PHE A 347 20.44 -2.50 2.58
N LYS A 348 21.27 -1.48 2.37
CA LYS A 348 22.68 -1.64 2.01
C LYS A 348 23.49 -2.19 3.18
N TYR A 349 23.28 -1.67 4.39
CA TYR A 349 24.04 -2.02 5.59
C TYR A 349 23.29 -3.00 6.52
N GLN A 350 22.23 -3.65 6.04
CA GLN A 350 21.35 -4.46 6.89
C GLN A 350 22.08 -5.61 7.59
N SER A 351 23.02 -6.27 6.92
CA SER A 351 23.81 -7.37 7.48
C SER A 351 24.71 -6.90 8.62
N GLU A 352 25.44 -5.81 8.40
CA GLU A 352 26.34 -5.20 9.39
C GLU A 352 25.55 -4.70 10.61
N LEU A 353 24.43 -4.00 10.39
CA LEU A 353 23.56 -3.52 11.46
C LEU A 353 22.99 -4.66 12.31
N LYS A 354 22.60 -5.78 11.68
CA LYS A 354 22.11 -6.96 12.41
C LYS A 354 23.22 -7.60 13.25
N LEU A 355 24.44 -7.67 12.72
CA LEU A 355 25.58 -8.23 13.44
C LEU A 355 25.97 -7.34 14.62
N LEU A 356 26.00 -6.02 14.44
CA LEU A 356 26.19 -5.05 15.52
C LEU A 356 25.11 -5.18 16.60
N LEU A 357 23.83 -5.26 16.21
CA LEU A 357 22.72 -5.43 17.15
C LEU A 357 22.85 -6.75 17.92
N HIS A 358 23.18 -7.85 17.24
CA HIS A 358 23.37 -9.15 17.88
C HIS A 358 24.51 -9.10 18.91
N ASN A 359 25.65 -8.53 18.55
CA ASN A 359 26.78 -8.36 19.47
C ASN A 359 26.42 -7.48 20.67
N LEU A 360 25.68 -6.38 20.46
CA LEU A 360 25.20 -5.52 21.55
C LEU A 360 24.23 -6.25 22.48
N LEU A 361 23.30 -7.03 21.92
CA LEU A 361 22.36 -7.84 22.70
C LEU A 361 23.07 -8.96 23.46
N GLU A 362 24.10 -9.60 22.89
CA GLU A 362 24.91 -10.58 23.61
C GLU A 362 25.70 -9.95 24.75
N VAL A 363 26.33 -8.80 24.52
CA VAL A 363 27.05 -8.06 25.57
C VAL A 363 26.08 -7.65 26.68
N PHE A 364 24.90 -7.15 26.32
CA PHE A 364 23.87 -6.80 27.29
C PHE A 364 23.41 -8.03 28.07
N TYR A 365 23.05 -9.12 27.38
CA TYR A 365 22.61 -10.37 27.99
C TYR A 365 23.66 -10.91 28.96
N LYS A 366 24.94 -10.95 28.55
CA LYS A 366 26.07 -11.38 29.38
C LYS A 366 26.26 -10.48 30.60
N LYS A 367 26.11 -9.16 30.45
CA LYS A 367 26.21 -8.21 31.57
C LYS A 367 25.05 -8.36 32.54
N THR A 368 23.82 -8.55 32.05
CA THR A 368 22.65 -8.81 32.91
C THR A 368 22.71 -10.18 33.58
N SER A 369 23.19 -11.23 32.90
CA SER A 369 23.29 -12.57 33.48
C SER A 369 24.37 -12.63 34.57
N ILE A 370 25.52 -11.99 34.37
CA ILE A 370 26.58 -11.85 35.39
C ILE A 370 26.07 -11.03 36.58
N ASN A 371 25.37 -9.92 36.34
CA ASN A 371 24.79 -9.13 37.43
C ASN A 371 23.73 -9.92 38.20
N PHE A 372 22.88 -10.69 37.52
CA PHE A 372 21.86 -11.51 38.17
C PHE A 372 22.47 -12.66 38.98
N SER A 373 23.52 -13.33 38.47
CA SER A 373 24.24 -14.36 39.23
C SER A 373 24.93 -13.80 40.46
N ASN A 374 25.52 -12.61 40.37
CA ASN A 374 26.18 -11.94 41.49
C ASN A 374 25.19 -11.47 42.55
N ILE A 375 24.03 -10.95 42.15
CA ILE A 375 22.93 -10.59 43.05
C ILE A 375 22.38 -11.83 43.73
N SER A 376 22.14 -12.92 42.99
CA SER A 376 21.69 -14.19 43.56
C SER A 376 22.69 -14.78 44.55
N ALA A 377 23.99 -14.71 44.27
CA ALA A 377 25.05 -15.16 45.18
C ALA A 377 25.08 -14.32 46.45
N THR A 378 24.97 -13.00 46.32
CA THR A 378 24.94 -12.06 47.46
C THR A 378 23.72 -12.27 48.34
N ILE A 379 22.54 -12.52 47.75
CA ILE A 379 21.31 -12.84 48.49
C ILE A 379 21.46 -14.18 49.23
N LYS A 380 22.03 -15.20 48.58
CA LYS A 380 22.29 -16.51 49.20
C LYS A 380 23.27 -16.40 50.37
N ASP A 381 24.36 -15.64 50.20
CA ASP A 381 25.34 -15.39 51.26
C ASP A 381 24.74 -14.60 52.43
N ASN A 382 23.91 -13.59 52.14
CA ASN A 382 23.20 -12.84 53.18
C ASN A 382 22.17 -13.72 53.92
N MET A 383 21.45 -14.60 53.23
CA MET A 383 20.55 -15.57 53.88
C MET A 383 21.32 -16.57 54.76
N VAL A 384 22.45 -17.09 54.28
CA VAL A 384 23.31 -18.00 55.06
C VAL A 384 23.90 -17.28 56.27
N ARG A 385 24.34 -16.02 56.14
CA ARG A 385 24.83 -15.19 57.25
C ARG A 385 23.74 -14.93 58.28
N SER A 386 22.54 -14.52 57.86
CA SER A 386 21.39 -14.33 58.77
C SER A 386 21.00 -15.62 59.49
N TYR A 387 20.97 -16.75 58.78
CA TYR A 387 20.68 -18.06 59.38
C TYR A 387 21.73 -18.47 60.43
N LYS A 388 23.02 -18.28 60.13
CA LYS A 388 24.12 -18.53 61.09
C LYS A 388 24.01 -17.61 62.32
N LYS A 389 23.63 -16.34 62.14
CA LYS A 389 23.45 -15.36 63.23
C LYS A 389 22.28 -15.73 64.15
N ILE A 390 21.15 -16.18 63.58
CA ILE A 390 19.99 -16.68 64.33
C ILE A 390 20.33 -17.95 65.11
N ARG A 391 21.14 -18.86 64.54
CA ARG A 391 21.58 -20.09 65.20
C ARG A 391 22.55 -19.84 66.36
N TYR A 392 23.39 -18.81 66.27
CA TYR A 392 24.32 -18.44 67.33
C TYR A 392 23.64 -17.77 68.52
N ASN A 393 22.59 -16.95 68.30
CA ASN A 393 21.82 -16.32 69.38
C ASN A 393 20.84 -17.28 70.10
N LYS A 394 20.74 -18.54 69.67
CA LYS A 394 19.92 -19.60 70.29
C LYS A 394 20.75 -20.60 71.12
N ARG A 395 22.05 -20.37 71.28
CA ARG A 395 22.92 -21.02 72.26
C ARG A 395 23.33 -19.99 73.29
#